data_AF-A0AAD2NZI3-F1
#
_entry.id   AF-A0AAD2NZI3-F1
#
_cell.length_a   1.000
_cell.length_b   1.000
_cell.length_c   1.000
_cell.angle_alpha   90.00
_cell.angle_beta   90.00
_cell.angle_gamma   90.00
#
_symmetry.space_group_name_H-M   'P 1'
#
loop_
_entity.id
_entity.type
_entity.pdbx_description
1 polymer ?
#
loop_
_entity_poly.entity_id
_entity_poly.type
_entity_poly.pdbx_seq_one_letter_code
_entity_poly.pdbx_strand_id
1 'polypeptide(L)'
;MRTRIDYLADKYSFTERNESPRLRRKWQDVLEECRLTEAGPEERLRIALLNVDYVTSFELPFRLLLTRTPQLIAALREEWGLSQKNVVFNDKRFGCVYSLKASLSGVPDTFRYHLSHRIRRMVGNENTSSPYQHIAREVKVPRERLKYALEAGLLVTALDGLFWSGSQRIAADILRLRKSGMPVVTTSVEASDNLTGTTRKIPAYHL
;
A
#
# COMPACT_ATOMS: atom_id res chain seq x y z
N MET A 1 19.72 15.06 10.47
CA MET A 1 19.30 13.78 11.06
C MET A 1 18.34 13.10 10.07
N ARG A 2 18.65 11.89 9.58
CA ARG A 2 17.68 11.09 8.82
C ARG A 2 16.78 10.40 9.84
N THR A 3 15.58 10.93 10.02
CA THR A 3 14.60 10.39 10.96
C THR A 3 13.97 9.12 10.37
N ARG A 4 14.25 7.97 10.98
CA ARG A 4 13.57 6.70 10.65
C ARG A 4 12.16 6.72 11.24
N ILE A 5 11.19 6.18 10.49
CA ILE A 5 9.81 6.02 10.93
C ILE A 5 9.47 4.53 10.97
N ASP A 6 9.09 4.02 12.13
CA ASP A 6 8.73 2.60 12.30
C ASP A 6 7.20 2.44 12.33
N TYR A 7 6.66 1.58 11.46
CA TYR A 7 5.24 1.23 11.39
C TYR A 7 5.01 -0.11 12.06
N LEU A 8 4.52 -0.07 13.30
CA LEU A 8 4.27 -1.25 14.11
C LEU A 8 2.79 -1.62 14.05
N ALA A 9 2.47 -2.68 13.32
CA ALA A 9 1.14 -3.25 13.30
C ALA A 9 0.92 -4.13 14.53
N ASP A 10 0.17 -3.64 15.51
CA ASP A 10 -0.27 -4.41 16.68
C ASP A 10 -1.44 -5.33 16.32
N LYS A 11 -2.22 -4.95 15.29
CA LYS A 11 -3.26 -5.77 14.67
C LYS A 11 -3.27 -5.47 13.18
N TYR A 12 -3.26 -6.49 12.34
CA TYR A 12 -3.43 -6.32 10.91
C TYR A 12 -4.19 -7.49 10.32
N SER A 13 -5.29 -7.19 9.64
CA SER A 13 -6.07 -8.17 8.90
C SER A 13 -6.57 -7.51 7.62
N PHE A 14 -6.16 -8.06 6.49
CA PHE A 14 -6.62 -7.70 5.17
C PHE A 14 -7.08 -8.97 4.47
N THR A 15 -8.38 -9.07 4.18
CA THR A 15 -8.98 -10.28 3.62
C THR A 15 -9.95 -9.95 2.50
N GLU A 16 -10.06 -10.85 1.54
CA GLU A 16 -11.14 -10.86 0.56
C GLU A 16 -12.29 -11.73 1.11
N ARG A 17 -13.54 -11.33 0.89
CA ARG A 17 -14.73 -11.95 1.48
C ARG A 17 -14.86 -13.43 1.14
N ASN A 18 -14.50 -13.81 -0.08
CA ASN A 18 -14.56 -15.16 -0.62
C ASN A 18 -13.16 -15.79 -0.70
N GLU A 19 -12.19 -15.29 0.08
CA GLU A 19 -10.83 -15.81 0.10
C GLU A 19 -10.82 -17.27 0.56
N SER A 20 -10.46 -18.18 -0.34
CA SER A 20 -10.29 -19.59 0.01
C SER A 20 -9.17 -19.81 1.04
N PRO A 21 -9.26 -20.84 1.90
CA PRO A 21 -8.17 -21.19 2.83
C PRO A 21 -6.83 -21.42 2.13
N ARG A 22 -6.86 -21.97 0.90
CA ARG A 22 -5.66 -22.17 0.06
C ARG A 22 -5.01 -20.84 -0.31
N LEU A 23 -5.79 -19.87 -0.79
CA LEU A 23 -5.27 -18.56 -1.16
C LEU A 23 -4.73 -17.80 0.05
N ARG A 24 -5.41 -17.90 1.20
CA ARG A 24 -4.92 -17.33 2.46
C ARG A 24 -3.56 -17.88 2.85
N ARG A 25 -3.38 -19.21 2.79
CA ARG A 25 -2.09 -19.86 3.09
C ARG A 25 -1.00 -19.38 2.14
N LYS A 26 -1.26 -19.35 0.83
CA LYS A 26 -0.31 -18.82 -0.16
C LYS A 26 0.13 -17.39 0.16
N TRP A 27 -0.79 -16.53 0.60
CA TRP A 27 -0.42 -15.17 1.02
C TRP A 27 0.42 -15.12 2.31
N GLN A 28 0.24 -16.07 3.22
CA GLN A 28 1.11 -16.21 4.38
C GLN A 28 2.51 -16.66 3.96
N ASP A 29 2.60 -17.63 3.05
CA ASP A 29 3.86 -18.13 2.50
C ASP A 29 4.63 -17.00 1.78
N VAL A 30 3.93 -16.19 0.96
CA VAL A 30 4.49 -14.99 0.32
C VAL A 30 5.07 -14.03 1.35
N LEU A 31 4.34 -13.72 2.42
CA LEU A 31 4.82 -12.79 3.45
C LEU A 31 6.03 -13.33 4.20
N GLU A 32 6.04 -14.64 4.47
CA GLU A 32 7.17 -15.30 5.11
C GLU A 32 8.41 -15.26 4.23
N GLU A 33 8.28 -15.62 2.95
CA GLU A 33 9.37 -15.57 1.98
C GLU A 33 9.91 -14.14 1.83
N CYS A 34 9.03 -13.14 1.78
CA CYS A 34 9.43 -11.73 1.75
C CYS A 34 10.25 -11.32 2.98
N ARG A 35 9.93 -11.87 4.16
CA ARG A 35 10.68 -11.61 5.40
C ARG A 35 12.04 -12.28 5.38
N LEU A 36 12.09 -13.58 5.05
CA LEU A 36 13.32 -14.37 5.03
C LEU A 36 14.35 -13.84 4.03
N THR A 37 13.89 -13.27 2.93
CA THR A 37 14.74 -12.73 1.86
C THR A 37 15.00 -11.22 1.98
N GLU A 38 14.45 -10.57 3.01
CA GLU A 38 14.46 -9.10 3.15
C GLU A 38 13.98 -8.38 1.87
N ALA A 39 12.98 -8.96 1.18
CA ALA A 39 12.61 -8.60 -0.17
C ALA A 39 12.30 -7.10 -0.32
N GLY A 40 12.90 -6.46 -1.33
CA GLY A 40 12.54 -5.12 -1.76
C GLY A 40 11.15 -5.05 -2.42
N PRO A 41 10.59 -3.86 -2.70
CA PRO A 41 9.24 -3.73 -3.26
C PRO A 41 8.99 -4.50 -4.56
N GLU A 42 9.98 -4.54 -5.45
CA GLU A 42 9.91 -5.28 -6.71
C GLU A 42 9.94 -6.78 -6.47
N GLU A 43 10.85 -7.25 -5.61
CA GLU A 43 10.99 -8.66 -5.27
C GLU A 43 9.75 -9.21 -4.57
N ARG A 44 9.11 -8.44 -3.68
CA ARG A 44 7.83 -8.83 -3.08
C ARG A 44 6.75 -9.09 -4.12
N LEU A 45 6.71 -8.26 -5.16
CA LEU A 45 5.75 -8.43 -6.24
C LEU A 45 6.07 -9.68 -7.07
N ARG A 46 7.35 -9.94 -7.33
CA ARG A 46 7.81 -11.18 -7.99
C ARG A 46 7.41 -12.41 -7.18
N ILE A 47 7.76 -12.46 -5.90
CA ILE A 47 7.39 -13.54 -4.96
C ILE A 47 5.88 -13.77 -5.00
N ALA A 48 5.07 -12.71 -4.90
CA ALA A 48 3.62 -12.86 -4.94
C ALA A 48 3.13 -13.45 -6.28
N LEU A 49 3.59 -12.91 -7.42
CA LEU A 49 3.18 -13.40 -8.74
C LEU A 49 3.57 -14.87 -8.99
N LEU A 50 4.68 -15.33 -8.42
CA LEU A 50 5.14 -16.72 -8.51
C LEU A 50 4.31 -17.67 -7.63
N ASN A 51 3.83 -17.19 -6.48
CA ASN A 51 3.18 -18.03 -5.47
C ASN A 51 1.65 -18.03 -5.54
N VAL A 52 1.00 -16.90 -5.87
CA VAL A 52 -0.47 -16.80 -5.96
C VAL A 52 -0.97 -16.89 -7.40
N ASP A 53 -2.17 -17.43 -7.58
CA ASP A 53 -2.74 -17.62 -8.93
C ASP A 53 -2.97 -16.29 -9.68
N TYR A 54 -3.21 -15.22 -8.93
CA TYR A 54 -3.28 -13.85 -9.41
C TYR A 54 -3.12 -12.88 -8.23
N VAL A 55 -2.78 -11.63 -8.54
CA VAL A 55 -2.78 -10.51 -7.60
C VAL A 55 -3.72 -9.41 -8.10
N THR A 56 -4.30 -8.62 -7.20
CA THR A 56 -5.09 -7.45 -7.58
C THR A 56 -4.36 -6.14 -7.31
N SER A 57 -4.59 -5.13 -8.16
CA SER A 57 -4.06 -3.79 -7.95
C SER A 57 -4.48 -3.16 -6.61
N PHE A 58 -5.57 -3.67 -6.01
CA PHE A 58 -6.10 -3.18 -4.76
C PHE A 58 -5.41 -3.81 -3.55
N GLU A 59 -5.13 -5.11 -3.58
CA GLU A 59 -4.54 -5.80 -2.43
C GLU A 59 -3.04 -5.58 -2.28
N LEU A 60 -2.31 -5.35 -3.39
CA LEU A 60 -0.85 -5.20 -3.38
C LEU A 60 -0.35 -4.11 -2.41
N PRO A 61 -0.95 -2.90 -2.35
CA PRO A 61 -0.59 -1.91 -1.33
C PRO A 61 -0.84 -2.39 0.10
N PHE A 62 -1.83 -3.23 0.36
CA PHE A 62 -2.20 -3.65 1.72
C PHE A 62 -1.50 -4.94 2.16
N ARG A 63 -1.32 -5.91 1.27
CA ARG A 63 -0.63 -7.16 1.62
C ARG A 63 0.87 -6.96 1.70
N LEU A 64 1.44 -6.18 0.79
CA LEU A 64 2.91 -6.12 0.60
C LEU A 64 3.49 -4.71 0.81
N LEU A 65 2.65 -3.73 1.16
CA LEU A 65 3.04 -2.33 1.37
C LEU A 65 3.71 -1.71 0.13
N LEU A 66 3.23 -2.10 -1.06
CA LEU A 66 3.70 -1.56 -2.34
C LEU A 66 3.05 -0.20 -2.59
N THR A 67 3.77 0.87 -2.27
CA THR A 67 3.29 2.25 -2.43
C THR A 67 3.39 2.78 -3.86
N ARG A 68 4.04 2.03 -4.76
CA ARG A 68 4.25 2.33 -6.19
C ARG A 68 3.80 1.18 -7.09
N THR A 69 2.70 0.52 -6.74
CA THR A 69 2.18 -0.66 -7.46
C THR A 69 2.09 -0.47 -8.98
N PRO A 70 1.55 0.64 -9.52
CA PRO A 70 1.44 0.80 -10.98
C PRO A 70 2.79 0.75 -11.69
N GLN A 71 3.83 1.37 -11.10
CA GLN A 71 5.17 1.38 -11.67
C GLN A 71 5.82 0.00 -11.60
N LEU A 72 5.67 -0.70 -10.48
CA LEU A 72 6.21 -2.06 -10.31
C LEU A 72 5.56 -3.06 -11.28
N ILE A 73 4.24 -2.98 -11.47
CA ILE A 73 3.52 -3.82 -12.42
C ILE A 73 3.95 -3.51 -13.85
N ALA A 74 4.12 -2.23 -14.22
CA ALA A 74 4.55 -1.85 -15.56
C ALA A 74 5.90 -2.50 -15.92
N ALA A 75 6.89 -2.38 -15.01
CA ALA A 75 8.20 -3.00 -15.18
C ALA A 75 8.12 -4.53 -15.35
N LEU A 76 7.42 -5.22 -14.45
CA LEU A 76 7.30 -6.69 -14.54
C LEU A 76 6.44 -7.16 -15.72
N ARG A 77 5.50 -6.34 -16.20
CA ARG A 77 4.70 -6.69 -17.38
C ARG A 77 5.56 -6.70 -18.65
N GLU A 78 6.49 -5.76 -18.78
CA GLU A 78 7.46 -5.73 -19.87
C GLU A 78 8.41 -6.94 -19.80
N GLU A 79 8.82 -7.32 -18.59
CA GLU A 79 9.75 -8.42 -18.36
C GLU A 79 9.11 -9.81 -18.55
N TRP A 80 7.92 -10.04 -17.98
CA TRP A 80 7.33 -11.38 -17.83
C TRP A 80 6.06 -11.60 -18.67
N GLY A 81 5.57 -10.59 -19.39
CA GLY A 81 4.36 -10.73 -20.20
C GLY A 81 3.10 -10.96 -19.36
N LEU A 82 2.94 -10.23 -18.26
CA LEU A 82 1.81 -10.40 -17.35
C LEU A 82 0.45 -10.24 -18.06
N SER A 83 -0.42 -11.23 -17.86
CA SER A 83 -1.81 -11.16 -18.28
C SER A 83 -2.59 -10.26 -17.32
N GLN A 84 -3.53 -9.49 -17.87
CA GLN A 84 -4.34 -8.55 -17.08
C GLN A 84 -5.83 -8.61 -17.45
N LYS A 85 -6.67 -8.35 -16.46
CA LYS A 85 -8.14 -8.23 -16.61
C LYS A 85 -8.66 -7.11 -15.72
N ASN A 86 -9.60 -6.33 -16.25
CA ASN A 86 -10.30 -5.29 -15.47
C ASN A 86 -11.30 -5.90 -14.51
N VAL A 87 -11.37 -5.39 -13.29
CA VAL A 87 -12.24 -5.88 -12.22
C VAL A 87 -12.76 -4.73 -11.35
N VAL A 88 -13.80 -5.02 -10.56
CA VAL A 88 -14.41 -4.06 -9.63
C VAL A 88 -14.15 -4.47 -8.18
N PHE A 89 -13.68 -3.53 -7.38
CA PHE A 89 -13.43 -3.69 -5.94
C PHE A 89 -14.48 -2.95 -5.12
N ASN A 90 -15.02 -3.63 -4.10
CA ASN A 90 -15.97 -3.05 -3.14
C ASN A 90 -17.12 -2.31 -3.82
N ASP A 91 -17.62 -2.91 -4.91
CA ASP A 91 -18.76 -2.47 -5.72
C ASP A 91 -18.61 -1.08 -6.39
N LYS A 92 -17.44 -0.43 -6.34
CA LYS A 92 -17.27 0.95 -6.83
C LYS A 92 -15.91 1.34 -7.39
N ARG A 93 -14.84 0.60 -7.10
CA ARG A 93 -13.49 0.97 -7.53
C ARG A 93 -13.03 0.08 -8.67
N PHE A 94 -12.75 0.67 -9.82
CA PHE A 94 -12.12 -0.05 -10.93
C PHE A 94 -10.63 -0.28 -10.67
N GLY A 95 -10.14 -1.43 -11.11
CA GLY A 95 -8.72 -1.69 -11.28
C GLY A 95 -8.50 -3.03 -11.97
N CYS A 96 -7.38 -3.69 -11.65
CA CYS A 96 -6.92 -4.82 -12.44
C CYS A 96 -6.54 -6.02 -11.58
N VAL A 97 -6.69 -7.19 -12.18
CA VAL A 97 -6.02 -8.44 -11.82
C VAL A 97 -4.77 -8.57 -12.69
N TYR A 98 -3.70 -9.10 -12.12
CA TYR A 98 -2.49 -9.51 -12.84
C TYR A 98 -2.15 -10.96 -12.52
N SER A 99 -1.68 -11.71 -13.52
CA SER A 99 -1.25 -13.10 -13.35
C SER A 99 -0.16 -13.46 -14.37
N LEU A 100 0.66 -14.45 -14.02
CA LEU A 100 1.52 -15.15 -14.96
C LEU A 100 0.76 -16.12 -15.87
N LYS A 101 -0.49 -16.50 -15.51
CA LYS A 101 -1.32 -17.38 -16.33
C LYS A 101 -1.85 -16.62 -17.55
N ALA A 102 -1.72 -17.22 -18.73
CA ALA A 102 -2.24 -16.66 -19.97
C ALA A 102 -3.77 -16.50 -19.97
N SER A 103 -4.49 -17.42 -19.33
CA SER A 103 -5.95 -17.37 -19.23
C SER A 103 -6.40 -16.86 -17.86
N LEU A 104 -7.34 -15.91 -17.87
CA LEU A 104 -7.95 -15.30 -16.69
C LEU A 104 -9.45 -15.64 -16.56
N SER A 105 -9.96 -16.61 -17.32
CA SER A 105 -11.39 -16.95 -17.33
C SER A 105 -11.92 -17.42 -15.97
N GLY A 106 -11.07 -18.08 -15.17
CA GLY A 106 -11.41 -18.52 -13.81
C GLY A 106 -11.25 -17.45 -12.72
N VAL A 107 -10.84 -16.23 -13.07
CA VAL A 107 -10.64 -15.15 -12.09
C VAL A 107 -11.92 -14.32 -11.92
N PRO A 108 -12.39 -14.06 -10.68
CA PRO A 108 -13.58 -13.25 -10.43
C PRO A 108 -13.52 -11.86 -11.08
N ASP A 109 -14.67 -11.34 -11.51
CA ASP A 109 -14.83 -9.96 -11.99
C ASP A 109 -14.95 -8.94 -10.86
N THR A 110 -15.33 -9.40 -9.67
CA THR A 110 -15.59 -8.55 -8.51
C THR A 110 -14.94 -9.12 -7.26
N PHE A 111 -14.36 -8.24 -6.43
CA PHE A 111 -13.80 -8.61 -5.14
C PHE A 111 -14.33 -7.70 -4.03
N ARG A 112 -14.51 -8.27 -2.84
CA ARG A 112 -14.90 -7.50 -1.65
C ARG A 112 -13.85 -7.65 -0.58
N TYR A 113 -13.10 -6.58 -0.33
CA TYR A 113 -12.01 -6.54 0.63
C TYR A 113 -12.43 -5.87 1.93
N HIS A 114 -11.97 -6.43 3.04
CA HIS A 114 -12.05 -5.86 4.36
C HIS A 114 -10.64 -5.61 4.91
N LEU A 115 -10.44 -4.43 5.50
CA LEU A 115 -9.21 -4.07 6.20
C LEU A 115 -9.57 -3.70 7.64
N SER A 116 -8.92 -4.38 8.59
CA SER A 116 -8.93 -4.04 10.02
C SER A 116 -7.49 -3.94 10.48
N HIS A 117 -7.06 -2.77 10.91
CA HIS A 117 -5.69 -2.56 11.39
C HIS A 117 -5.64 -1.70 12.66
N ARG A 118 -4.59 -1.91 13.45
CA ARG A 118 -4.12 -1.04 14.52
C ARG A 118 -2.62 -0.88 14.34
N ILE A 119 -2.22 0.27 13.82
CA ILE A 119 -0.83 0.57 13.47
C ILE A 119 -0.37 1.75 14.32
N ARG A 120 0.83 1.64 14.88
CA ARG A 120 1.56 2.72 15.51
C ARG A 120 2.65 3.23 14.58
N ARG A 121 2.73 4.54 14.40
CA ARG A 121 3.81 5.26 13.73
C ARG A 121 4.78 5.76 14.80
N MET A 122 5.98 5.20 14.83
CA MET A 122 7.00 5.54 15.82
C MET A 122 8.10 6.36 15.16
N VAL A 123 8.56 7.40 15.86
CA VAL A 123 9.76 8.15 15.52
C VAL A 123 10.69 8.09 16.73
N GLY A 124 11.80 7.36 16.61
CA GLY A 124 12.55 6.95 17.79
C GLY A 124 11.63 6.16 18.73
N ASN A 125 11.51 6.63 19.98
CA ASN A 125 10.65 6.00 20.99
C ASN A 125 9.26 6.66 21.12
N GLU A 126 8.96 7.67 20.30
CA GLU A 126 7.72 8.43 20.40
C GLU A 126 6.64 7.92 19.46
N ASN A 127 5.43 7.71 19.98
CA ASN A 127 4.26 7.38 19.17
C ASN A 127 3.67 8.66 18.55
N THR A 128 3.80 8.77 17.23
CA THR A 128 3.39 9.93 16.43
C THR A 128 2.10 9.68 15.63
N SER A 129 1.33 8.64 15.98
CA SER A 129 0.13 8.25 15.21
C SER A 129 -1.06 9.20 15.41
N SER A 130 -1.15 9.85 16.56
CA SER A 130 -2.34 10.57 17.02
C SER A 130 -2.84 11.63 16.02
N PRO A 131 -1.98 12.51 15.46
CA PRO A 131 -2.43 13.52 14.50
C PRO A 131 -3.09 12.91 13.25
N TYR A 132 -2.49 11.86 12.68
CA TYR A 132 -3.02 11.17 11.50
C TYR A 132 -4.35 10.47 11.79
N GLN A 133 -4.45 9.83 12.97
CA GLN A 133 -5.69 9.18 13.40
C GLN A 133 -6.82 10.18 13.65
N HIS A 134 -6.52 11.33 14.24
CA HIS A 134 -7.49 12.40 14.46
C HIS A 134 -8.04 12.92 13.13
N ILE A 135 -7.16 13.26 12.18
CA ILE A 135 -7.57 13.74 10.85
C ILE A 135 -8.42 12.69 10.11
N ALA A 136 -8.04 11.41 10.19
CA ALA A 136 -8.79 10.33 9.55
C ALA A 136 -10.21 10.14 10.11
N ARG A 137 -10.45 10.50 11.39
CA ARG A 137 -11.77 10.47 12.02
C ARG A 137 -12.62 11.69 11.61
N GLU A 138 -12.03 12.88 11.64
CA GLU A 138 -12.75 14.14 11.42
C GLU A 138 -13.05 14.41 9.94
N VAL A 139 -12.11 14.10 9.05
CA VAL A 139 -12.23 14.43 7.62
C VAL A 139 -12.68 13.20 6.85
N LYS A 140 -13.80 13.27 6.12
CA LYS A 140 -14.32 12.12 5.37
C LYS A 140 -13.64 11.89 4.02
N VAL A 141 -13.25 12.95 3.33
CA VAL A 141 -12.73 12.86 1.96
C VAL A 141 -11.22 12.54 1.99
N PRO A 142 -10.76 11.46 1.35
CA PRO A 142 -9.36 11.03 1.38
C PRO A 142 -8.34 12.12 1.00
N ARG A 143 -8.59 12.87 -0.07
CA ARG A 143 -7.68 13.94 -0.52
C ARG A 143 -7.62 15.11 0.45
N GLU A 144 -8.74 15.44 1.09
CA GLU A 144 -8.78 16.52 2.09
C GLU A 144 -8.05 16.13 3.38
N ARG A 145 -8.04 14.83 3.76
CA ARG A 145 -7.19 14.34 4.86
C ARG A 145 -5.72 14.62 4.59
N LEU A 146 -5.26 14.32 3.38
CA LEU A 146 -3.87 14.56 2.98
C LEU A 146 -3.54 16.05 3.00
N LYS A 147 -4.42 16.88 2.44
CA LYS A 147 -4.25 18.34 2.43
C LYS A 147 -4.15 18.89 3.87
N TYR A 148 -5.10 18.53 4.73
CA TYR A 148 -5.11 18.97 6.12
C TYR A 148 -3.86 18.54 6.89
N ALA A 149 -3.39 17.29 6.68
CA ALA A 149 -2.17 16.80 7.31
C ALA A 149 -0.95 17.65 6.92
N LEU A 150 -0.83 18.00 5.64
CA LEU A 150 0.27 18.86 5.14
C LEU A 150 0.15 20.30 5.69
N GLU A 151 -1.05 20.88 5.71
CA GLU A 151 -1.30 22.22 6.27
C GLU A 151 -1.03 22.30 7.78
N ALA A 152 -1.27 21.19 8.50
CA ALA A 152 -0.92 21.06 9.92
C ALA A 152 0.59 20.82 10.16
N GLY A 153 1.43 20.91 9.12
CA GLY A 153 2.87 20.74 9.23
C GLY A 153 3.34 19.29 9.43
N LEU A 154 2.48 18.30 9.17
CA LEU A 154 2.85 16.90 9.32
C LEU A 154 3.71 16.41 8.15
N LEU A 155 4.72 15.60 8.47
CA LEU A 155 5.51 14.87 7.48
C LEU A 155 4.78 13.59 7.06
N VAL A 156 4.09 13.64 5.92
CA VAL A 156 3.24 12.53 5.44
C VAL A 156 4.04 11.59 4.56
N THR A 157 4.16 10.32 4.93
CA THR A 157 4.73 9.28 4.06
C THR A 157 3.67 8.60 3.18
N ALA A 158 4.11 7.81 2.22
CA ALA A 158 3.19 6.98 1.46
C ALA A 158 2.46 5.90 2.29
N LEU A 159 3.05 5.45 3.40
CA LEU A 159 2.37 4.53 4.32
C LEU A 159 1.34 5.26 5.18
N ASP A 160 1.59 6.52 5.56
CA ASP A 160 0.59 7.36 6.23
C ASP A 160 -0.63 7.59 5.31
N GLY A 161 -0.36 7.78 4.02
CA GLY A 161 -1.37 7.85 2.97
C GLY A 161 -2.27 6.61 2.93
N LEU A 162 -1.64 5.44 2.98
CA LEU A 162 -2.31 4.14 2.93
C LEU A 162 -3.18 3.88 4.18
N PHE A 163 -2.64 4.15 5.37
CA PHE A 163 -3.27 3.77 6.64
C PHE A 163 -4.26 4.78 7.19
N TRP A 164 -4.07 6.09 6.94
CA TRP A 164 -4.91 7.13 7.53
C TRP A 164 -5.58 8.04 6.50
N SER A 165 -4.90 8.34 5.39
CA SER A 165 -5.49 9.21 4.36
C SER A 165 -6.47 8.47 3.43
N GLY A 166 -6.46 7.13 3.41
CA GLY A 166 -7.28 6.34 2.48
C GLY A 166 -6.81 6.43 1.03
N SER A 167 -5.54 6.77 0.80
CA SER A 167 -4.94 6.91 -0.51
C SER A 167 -3.93 5.78 -0.78
N GLN A 168 -4.25 4.92 -1.75
CA GLN A 168 -3.31 3.91 -2.28
C GLN A 168 -2.28 4.50 -3.24
N ARG A 169 -2.51 5.73 -3.72
CA ARG A 169 -1.68 6.39 -4.74
C ARG A 169 -1.39 7.83 -4.33
N ILE A 170 -0.80 7.99 -3.14
CA ILE A 170 -0.56 9.32 -2.57
C ILE A 170 0.15 10.27 -3.55
N ALA A 171 1.09 9.77 -4.36
CA ALA A 171 1.82 10.58 -5.32
C ALA A 171 0.91 11.27 -6.36
N ALA A 172 -0.19 10.60 -6.75
CA ALA A 172 -1.19 11.19 -7.65
C ALA A 172 -2.00 12.30 -6.95
N ASP A 173 -2.32 12.12 -5.67
CA ASP A 173 -3.00 13.14 -4.88
C ASP A 173 -2.09 14.34 -4.60
N ILE A 174 -0.81 14.11 -4.28
CA ILE A 174 0.21 15.16 -4.14
C ILE A 174 0.36 15.96 -5.44
N LEU A 175 0.42 15.28 -6.60
CA LEU A 175 0.47 15.97 -7.89
C LEU A 175 -0.74 16.88 -8.11
N ARG A 176 -1.94 16.44 -7.71
CA ARG A 176 -3.16 17.26 -7.79
C ARG A 176 -3.10 18.47 -6.86
N LEU A 177 -2.60 18.31 -5.63
CA LEU A 177 -2.42 19.41 -4.68
C LEU A 177 -1.42 20.45 -5.19
N ARG A 178 -0.30 20.01 -5.78
CA ARG A 178 0.66 20.90 -6.45
C ARG A 178 0.02 21.68 -7.59
N LYS A 179 -0.77 21.00 -8.43
CA LYS A 179 -1.52 21.66 -9.51
C LYS A 179 -2.55 22.66 -9.01
N SER A 180 -3.05 22.52 -7.78
CA SER A 180 -3.91 23.52 -7.14
C SER A 180 -3.13 24.62 -6.39
N GLY A 181 -1.82 24.75 -6.61
CA GLY A 181 -0.99 25.81 -6.04
C GLY A 181 -0.36 25.52 -4.67
N MET A 182 -0.56 24.32 -4.11
CA MET A 182 0.03 23.96 -2.83
C MET A 182 1.52 23.60 -3.00
N PRO A 183 2.46 24.25 -2.30
CA PRO A 183 3.90 24.12 -2.54
C PRO A 183 4.51 22.85 -1.90
N VAL A 184 3.87 21.70 -2.08
CA VAL A 184 4.27 20.45 -1.42
C VAL A 184 5.66 19.99 -1.88
N VAL A 185 6.58 19.83 -0.95
CA VAL A 185 7.94 19.31 -1.16
C VAL A 185 7.94 17.78 -1.04
N THR A 186 8.77 17.10 -1.84
CA THR A 186 9.03 15.66 -1.69
C THR A 186 10.44 15.45 -1.14
N THR A 187 10.53 14.66 -0.08
CA THR A 187 11.78 14.17 0.49
C THR A 187 11.76 12.65 0.57
N SER A 188 12.85 12.05 1.03
CA SER A 188 12.95 10.61 1.31
C SER A 188 13.24 10.39 2.78
N VAL A 189 12.47 9.48 3.38
CA VAL A 189 12.69 9.00 4.75
C VAL A 189 12.99 7.51 4.74
N GLU A 190 13.67 7.03 5.77
CA GLU A 190 13.78 5.61 6.04
C GLU A 190 12.55 5.16 6.81
N ALA A 191 11.91 4.07 6.38
CA ALA A 191 10.77 3.50 7.04
C ALA A 191 10.98 2.01 7.28
N SER A 192 10.65 1.55 8.47
CA SER A 192 10.59 0.12 8.82
C SER A 192 9.15 -0.29 9.11
N ASP A 193 8.82 -1.57 8.90
CA ASP A 193 7.54 -2.12 9.32
C ASP A 193 7.65 -3.59 9.73
N ASN A 194 6.81 -4.01 10.68
CA ASN A 194 6.78 -5.38 11.17
C ASN A 194 5.85 -6.31 10.35
N LEU A 195 5.16 -5.79 9.33
CA LEU A 195 4.30 -6.60 8.46
C LEU A 195 5.15 -7.38 7.45
N THR A 196 6.09 -6.69 6.82
CA THR A 196 7.05 -7.23 5.85
C THR A 196 8.43 -7.41 6.46
N GLY A 197 8.67 -6.92 7.68
CA GLY A 197 9.93 -7.11 8.41
C GLY A 197 11.12 -6.34 7.82
N THR A 198 10.87 -5.34 7.00
CA THR A 198 11.93 -4.67 6.21
C THR A 198 12.09 -3.20 6.54
N THR A 199 13.28 -2.69 6.30
CA THR A 199 13.59 -1.26 6.31
C THR A 199 13.88 -0.77 4.89
N ARG A 200 13.26 0.33 4.46
CA ARG A 200 13.41 0.88 3.10
C ARG A 200 13.21 2.38 3.04
N LYS A 201 13.78 3.01 2.01
CA LYS A 201 13.50 4.41 1.71
C LYS A 201 12.14 4.56 1.04
N ILE A 202 11.30 5.46 1.56
CA ILE A 202 10.00 5.80 0.98
C ILE A 202 9.88 7.31 0.80
N PRO A 203 9.06 7.77 -0.17
CA PRO A 203 8.77 9.19 -0.29
C PRO A 203 7.98 9.70 0.91
N ALA A 204 8.33 10.91 1.34
CA ALA A 204 7.62 11.71 2.33
C ALA A 204 7.35 13.10 1.76
N TYR A 205 6.29 13.72 2.26
CA TYR A 205 5.75 14.97 1.76
C TYR A 205 5.50 15.93 2.92
N HIS A 206 5.82 17.20 2.72
CA HIS A 206 5.56 18.30 3.65
C HIS A 206 5.38 19.59 2.86
N LEU A 207 4.89 20.64 3.52
CA LEU A 207 4.91 22.00 2.97
C LEU A 207 6.30 22.65 3.11
#